data_AF-A0A7C4EB99-F1
#
_entry.id   AF-A0A7C4EB99-F1
#
_cell.length_a   1.000
_cell.length_b   1.000
_cell.length_c   1.000
_cell.angle_alpha   90.00
_cell.angle_beta   90.00
_cell.angle_gamma   90.00
#
_symmetry.space_group_name_H-M   'P 1'
#
loop_
_entity.id
_entity.type
_entity.pdbx_description
1 polymer ?
#
loop_
_entity_poly.entity_id
_entity_poly.type
_entity_poly.pdbx_seq_one_letter_code
_entity_poly.pdbx_strand_id
1 'polypeptide(L)'
;MKTTFLLAIIFFSTTNCFGFQNNGLITLENSKVVLKIDKQYGMLVYIENKETGWIIERREYLGQSFKMLVPTIERRDNSIISKNHLLDSFQLKENGNKLILYWHGLKSEVVSNLDIHFTGIISLTENGINFSAEIINNSDYTIDAIHWPYFDDFTVPDKREQSHLKASPKNSSTYK
;
A
#
# COMPACT_ATOMS: atom_id res chain seq x y z
N MET A 1 39.71 -42.35 22.54
CA MET A 1 38.36 -41.84 22.19
C MET A 1 38.53 -40.51 21.49
N LYS A 2 38.16 -40.41 20.21
CA LYS A 2 38.15 -39.14 19.46
C LYS A 2 36.72 -38.60 19.49
N THR A 3 36.51 -37.48 20.17
CA THR A 3 35.21 -36.82 20.26
C THR A 3 35.13 -35.82 19.12
N THR A 4 34.36 -36.15 18.08
CA THR A 4 34.08 -35.26 16.95
C THR A 4 32.92 -34.34 17.34
N PHE A 5 33.16 -33.03 17.41
CA PHE A 5 32.09 -32.03 17.51
C PHE A 5 31.56 -31.74 16.10
N LEU A 6 30.29 -32.04 15.86
CA LEU A 6 29.56 -31.59 14.68
C LEU A 6 29.13 -30.13 14.90
N LEU A 7 29.67 -29.19 14.12
CA LEU A 7 29.11 -27.85 14.02
C LEU A 7 27.84 -27.93 13.15
N ALA A 8 26.67 -27.78 13.76
CA ALA A 8 25.43 -27.56 13.05
C ALA A 8 25.39 -26.09 12.58
N ILE A 9 25.71 -25.85 11.31
CA ILE A 9 25.46 -24.55 10.67
C ILE A 9 23.96 -24.50 10.36
N ILE A 10 23.20 -23.86 11.24
CA ILE A 10 21.79 -23.56 11.02
C ILE A 10 21.74 -22.44 9.98
N PHE A 11 21.43 -22.77 8.73
CA PHE A 11 21.01 -21.78 7.73
C PHE A 11 19.65 -21.24 8.15
N PHE A 12 19.62 -20.18 8.96
CA PHE A 12 18.46 -19.31 9.02
C PHE A 12 18.37 -18.63 7.65
N SER A 13 17.51 -19.15 6.78
CA SER A 13 17.00 -18.39 5.63
C SER A 13 16.21 -17.21 6.20
N THR A 14 16.90 -16.16 6.62
CA THR A 14 16.27 -14.91 7.02
C THR A 14 15.69 -14.30 5.77
N THR A 15 14.39 -14.49 5.55
CA THR A 15 13.64 -13.66 4.63
C THR A 15 13.66 -12.25 5.23
N ASN A 16 14.57 -11.44 4.70
CA ASN A 16 14.78 -10.06 5.10
C ASN A 16 13.57 -9.23 4.64
N CYS A 17 12.53 -9.26 5.45
CA CYS A 17 11.44 -8.31 5.44
C CYS A 17 11.77 -7.28 6.52
N PHE A 18 11.90 -6.01 6.14
CA PHE A 18 12.24 -4.97 7.11
C PHE A 18 11.51 -3.67 6.79
N GLY A 19 10.95 -3.07 7.84
CA GLY A 19 10.37 -1.74 7.79
C GLY A 19 11.25 -0.76 8.54
N PHE A 20 11.58 0.37 7.92
CA PHE A 20 12.37 1.43 8.56
C PHE A 20 11.87 2.82 8.16
N GLN A 21 12.35 3.83 8.86
CA GLN A 21 11.96 5.22 8.65
C GLN A 21 13.18 6.06 8.28
N ASN A 22 13.03 6.96 7.31
CA ASN A 22 14.01 7.99 6.97
C ASN A 22 13.27 9.27 6.56
N ASN A 23 13.87 10.45 6.76
CA ASN A 23 13.39 11.77 6.30
C ASN A 23 11.96 11.83 5.70
N GLY A 24 10.93 11.86 6.55
CA GLY A 24 9.53 12.03 6.12
C GLY A 24 8.84 10.78 5.55
N LEU A 25 9.55 9.67 5.35
CA LEU A 25 9.02 8.44 4.74
C LEU A 25 9.12 7.23 5.69
N ILE A 26 8.21 6.29 5.47
CA ILE A 26 8.23 4.93 6.02
C ILE A 26 8.47 3.99 4.84
N THR A 27 9.52 3.19 4.89
CA THR A 27 9.84 2.21 3.85
C THR A 27 9.56 0.81 4.36
N LEU A 28 8.83 0.02 3.57
CA LEU A 28 8.67 -1.41 3.75
C LEU A 28 9.35 -2.10 2.56
N GLU A 29 10.31 -2.97 2.84
CA GLU A 29 11.11 -3.60 1.79
C GLU A 29 11.42 -5.08 2.09
N ASN A 30 11.34 -5.90 1.05
CA ASN A 30 11.89 -7.25 1.03
C ASN A 30 12.81 -7.45 -0.21
N SER A 31 13.17 -8.69 -0.53
CA SER A 31 14.00 -8.99 -1.72
C SER A 31 13.30 -8.69 -3.06
N LYS A 32 11.97 -8.65 -3.11
CA LYS A 32 11.16 -8.55 -4.34
C LYS A 32 10.49 -7.20 -4.56
N VAL A 33 10.18 -6.48 -3.49
CA VAL A 33 9.39 -5.25 -3.57
C VAL A 33 9.86 -4.24 -2.52
N VAL A 34 9.79 -2.97 -2.89
CA VAL A 34 9.91 -1.84 -1.97
C VAL A 34 8.70 -0.94 -2.12
N LEU A 35 8.17 -0.47 -1.00
CA LEU A 35 7.09 0.50 -0.91
C LEU A 35 7.48 1.61 0.05
N LYS A 36 7.12 2.84 -0.29
CA LYS A 36 7.35 4.03 0.55
C LYS A 36 6.06 4.77 0.80
N ILE A 37 5.84 5.11 2.06
CA ILE A 37 4.69 5.85 2.56
C ILE A 37 5.17 7.18 3.13
N ASP A 38 4.51 8.28 2.78
CA ASP A 38 4.70 9.57 3.44
C ASP A 38 4.17 9.53 4.89
N LYS A 39 4.97 10.04 5.84
CA LYS A 39 4.63 10.04 7.27
C LYS A 39 3.58 11.09 7.64
N GLN A 40 3.41 12.14 6.85
CA GLN A 40 2.55 13.26 7.20
C GLN A 40 1.06 12.95 6.95
N TYR A 41 0.76 12.30 5.84
CA TYR A 41 -0.59 12.00 5.38
C TYR A 41 -0.84 10.49 5.20
N GLY A 42 0.20 9.65 5.31
CA GLY A 42 0.11 8.21 5.07
C GLY A 42 -0.07 7.85 3.60
N MET A 43 0.39 8.72 2.68
CA MET A 43 0.21 8.52 1.24
C MET A 43 1.19 7.48 0.70
N LEU A 44 0.72 6.64 -0.21
CA LEU A 44 1.60 5.82 -1.02
C LEU A 44 2.30 6.67 -2.06
N VAL A 45 3.63 6.77 -1.97
CA VAL A 45 4.43 7.65 -2.85
C VAL A 45 5.39 6.89 -3.76
N TYR A 46 5.66 5.62 -3.44
CA TYR A 46 6.54 4.78 -4.23
C TYR A 46 6.18 3.31 -4.11
N ILE A 47 6.13 2.59 -5.23
CA ILE A 47 6.22 1.13 -5.29
C ILE A 47 7.15 0.73 -6.42
N GLU A 48 8.03 -0.22 -6.16
CA GLU A 48 8.86 -0.86 -7.17
C GLU A 48 8.89 -2.37 -6.99
N ASN A 49 8.69 -3.09 -8.11
CA ASN A 49 9.05 -4.49 -8.21
C ASN A 49 10.55 -4.60 -8.50
N LYS A 50 11.33 -5.04 -7.51
CA LYS A 50 12.80 -5.13 -7.56
C LYS A 50 13.32 -6.23 -8.48
N GLU A 51 12.50 -7.24 -8.78
CA GLU A 51 12.89 -8.32 -9.70
C GLU A 51 12.94 -7.82 -11.15
N THR A 52 12.00 -6.95 -11.52
CA THR A 52 11.86 -6.40 -12.89
C THR A 52 12.38 -4.96 -13.02
N GLY A 53 12.66 -4.30 -11.89
CA GLY A 53 12.94 -2.85 -11.85
C GLY A 53 11.74 -1.98 -12.23
N TRP A 54 10.53 -2.54 -12.33
CA TRP A 54 9.33 -1.79 -12.67
C TRP A 54 8.88 -0.93 -11.48
N ILE A 55 9.00 0.39 -11.66
CA ILE A 55 8.50 1.39 -10.71
C ILE A 55 7.01 1.61 -10.96
N ILE A 56 6.15 0.99 -10.17
CA ILE A 56 4.70 0.98 -10.33
C ILE A 56 4.08 2.35 -10.03
N GLU A 57 4.51 2.99 -8.94
CA GLU A 57 4.05 4.30 -8.48
C GLU A 57 5.28 5.14 -8.10
N ARG A 58 5.29 6.44 -8.44
CA ARG A 58 6.42 7.35 -8.18
C ARG A 58 6.07 8.83 -8.11
N ARG A 59 4.81 9.21 -8.28
CA ARG A 59 4.41 10.62 -8.37
C ARG A 59 3.83 11.08 -7.05
N GLU A 60 4.71 11.47 -6.13
CA GLU A 60 4.35 11.85 -4.77
C GLU A 60 3.24 12.93 -4.71
N TYR A 61 3.28 13.92 -5.61
CA TYR A 61 2.30 15.02 -5.67
C TYR A 61 0.88 14.57 -6.05
N LEU A 62 0.75 13.39 -6.67
CA LEU A 62 -0.53 12.77 -7.00
C LEU A 62 -1.02 11.84 -5.89
N GLY A 63 -0.12 11.36 -5.03
CA GLY A 63 -0.41 10.37 -4.00
C GLY A 63 -1.61 10.70 -3.11
N GLN A 64 -2.46 9.71 -2.88
CA GLN A 64 -3.50 9.73 -1.87
C GLN A 64 -3.37 8.45 -1.04
N SER A 65 -3.85 8.51 0.19
CA SER A 65 -3.93 7.34 1.06
C SER A 65 -5.24 6.62 0.74
N PHE A 66 -6.36 7.33 0.90
CA PHE A 66 -7.70 6.81 0.65
C PHE A 66 -8.65 7.89 0.10
N LYS A 67 -9.79 7.44 -0.44
CA LYS A 67 -10.96 8.28 -0.72
C LYS A 67 -12.21 7.56 -0.26
N MET A 68 -13.11 8.26 0.42
CA MET A 68 -14.41 7.71 0.83
C MET A 68 -15.55 8.54 0.26
N LEU A 69 -16.54 7.89 -0.33
CA LEU A 69 -17.79 8.52 -0.73
C LEU A 69 -18.76 8.47 0.45
N VAL A 70 -19.19 9.64 0.92
CA VAL A 70 -20.07 9.82 2.07
C VAL A 70 -21.21 10.77 1.66
N PRO A 71 -22.21 10.29 0.91
CA PRO A 71 -23.27 11.14 0.38
C PRO A 71 -24.02 11.87 1.49
N THR A 72 -24.37 13.13 1.24
CA THR A 72 -25.34 13.86 2.05
C THR A 72 -26.64 14.06 1.27
N ILE A 73 -27.67 14.56 1.95
CA ILE A 73 -28.93 14.91 1.27
C ILE A 73 -28.73 16.02 0.23
N GLU A 74 -27.79 16.94 0.48
CA GLU A 74 -27.50 18.09 -0.38
C GLU A 74 -26.47 17.75 -1.47
N ARG A 75 -25.59 16.78 -1.22
CA ARG A 75 -24.46 16.47 -2.11
C ARG A 75 -24.17 14.97 -2.17
N ARG A 76 -24.61 14.34 -3.26
CA ARG A 76 -24.44 12.89 -3.47
C ARG A 76 -23.01 12.46 -3.78
N ASP A 77 -22.20 13.34 -4.33
CA ASP A 77 -20.78 13.11 -4.65
C ASP A 77 -19.83 13.54 -3.51
N ASN A 78 -20.37 13.87 -2.33
CA ASN A 78 -19.59 14.31 -1.18
C ASN A 78 -18.56 13.25 -0.78
N SER A 79 -17.28 13.62 -0.84
CA SER A 79 -16.17 12.71 -0.61
C SER A 79 -15.24 13.21 0.49
N ILE A 80 -14.73 12.29 1.30
CA ILE A 80 -13.55 12.50 2.13
C ILE A 80 -12.32 12.26 1.27
N ILE A 81 -11.40 13.21 1.25
CA ILE A 81 -10.17 13.18 0.44
C ILE A 81 -8.98 13.15 1.38
N SER A 82 -8.22 12.04 1.43
CA SER A 82 -7.17 11.87 2.44
C SER A 82 -6.07 12.94 2.42
N LYS A 83 -5.83 13.62 1.27
CA LYS A 83 -4.87 14.74 1.18
C LYS A 83 -5.15 15.88 2.18
N ASN A 84 -6.38 15.98 2.66
CA ASN A 84 -6.81 17.00 3.59
C ASN A 84 -6.74 16.55 5.07
N HIS A 85 -6.20 15.36 5.34
CA HIS A 85 -6.15 14.76 6.67
C HIS A 85 -4.73 14.32 7.00
N LEU A 86 -4.15 14.95 8.02
CA LEU A 86 -2.92 14.45 8.62
C LEU A 86 -3.14 13.07 9.20
N LEU A 87 -2.11 12.25 9.13
CA LEU A 87 -2.07 10.99 9.85
C LEU A 87 -1.96 11.27 11.35
N ASP A 88 -2.83 10.69 12.16
CA ASP A 88 -2.78 10.92 13.61
C ASP A 88 -1.61 10.18 14.24
N SER A 89 -1.42 8.93 13.82
CA SER A 89 -0.32 8.10 14.26
C SER A 89 -0.10 6.92 13.33
N PHE A 90 1.03 6.24 13.53
CA PHE A 90 1.30 4.96 12.89
C PHE A 90 2.11 4.05 13.79
N GLN A 91 2.09 2.75 13.48
CA GLN A 91 2.84 1.72 14.19
C GLN A 91 3.51 0.78 13.19
N LEU A 92 4.79 0.51 13.41
CA LEU A 92 5.49 -0.62 12.80
C LEU A 92 5.47 -1.79 13.78
N LYS A 93 4.87 -2.90 13.38
CA LYS A 93 4.77 -4.15 14.15
C LYS A 93 5.50 -5.28 13.42
N GLU A 94 5.63 -6.42 14.10
CA GLU A 94 6.15 -7.66 13.51
C GLU A 94 7.53 -7.44 12.87
N ASN A 95 8.44 -6.82 13.64
CA ASN A 95 9.80 -6.45 13.20
C ASN A 95 9.85 -5.55 11.95
N GLY A 96 8.80 -4.73 11.74
CA GLY A 96 8.71 -3.80 10.62
C GLY A 96 7.93 -4.32 9.42
N ASN A 97 7.42 -5.56 9.49
CA ASN A 97 6.69 -6.17 8.37
C ASN A 97 5.25 -5.67 8.26
N LYS A 98 4.72 -5.06 9.33
CA LYS A 98 3.34 -4.57 9.35
C LYS A 98 3.30 -3.10 9.74
N LEU A 99 2.86 -2.26 8.83
CA LEU A 99 2.59 -0.85 9.06
C LEU A 99 1.09 -0.65 9.27
N ILE A 100 0.73 -0.03 10.39
CA ILE A 100 -0.64 0.38 10.70
C ILE A 100 -0.69 1.90 10.75
N LEU A 101 -1.62 2.49 10.02
CA LEU A 101 -1.83 3.92 9.83
C LEU A 101 -3.19 4.29 10.37
N TYR A 102 -3.28 5.34 11.17
CA TYR A 102 -4.53 5.75 11.82
C TYR A 102 -4.93 7.17 11.44
N TRP A 103 -6.18 7.34 11.03
CA TRP A 103 -6.83 8.62 10.81
C TRP A 103 -8.18 8.66 11.55
N HIS A 104 -8.41 9.73 12.31
CA HIS A 104 -9.62 9.98 13.09
C HIS A 104 -10.15 11.38 12.76
N GLY A 105 -11.40 11.65 13.18
CA GLY A 105 -12.01 12.98 13.01
C GLY A 105 -12.02 13.42 11.54
N LEU A 106 -12.40 12.51 10.65
CA LEU A 106 -12.46 12.81 9.22
C LEU A 106 -13.51 13.90 8.94
N LYS A 107 -13.38 14.53 7.78
CA LYS A 107 -14.26 15.61 7.33
C LYS A 107 -14.30 15.61 5.81
N SER A 108 -15.38 16.11 5.26
CA SER A 108 -15.50 16.41 3.84
C SER A 108 -15.56 17.91 3.62
N GLU A 109 -15.71 18.33 2.36
CA GLU A 109 -15.96 19.74 2.04
C GLU A 109 -17.29 20.25 2.63
N VAL A 110 -18.29 19.36 2.76
CA VAL A 110 -19.64 19.70 3.22
C VAL A 110 -19.86 19.42 4.71
N VAL A 111 -19.21 18.40 5.27
CA VAL A 111 -19.41 17.99 6.66
C VAL A 111 -18.08 18.10 7.40
N SER A 112 -18.03 19.03 8.37
CA SER A 112 -16.81 19.39 9.08
C SER A 112 -16.37 18.39 10.15
N ASN A 113 -17.26 17.51 10.60
CA ASN A 113 -16.96 16.45 11.54
C ASN A 113 -17.74 15.18 11.19
N LEU A 114 -17.03 14.23 10.61
CA LEU A 114 -17.48 12.87 10.40
C LEU A 114 -16.70 12.03 11.43
N ASP A 115 -17.38 11.61 12.49
CA ASP A 115 -16.84 10.71 13.52
C ASP A 115 -16.59 9.31 12.92
N ILE A 116 -15.60 9.27 12.04
CA ILE A 116 -15.17 8.11 11.26
C ILE A 116 -13.69 7.93 11.56
N HIS A 117 -13.36 6.71 11.98
CA HIS A 117 -11.98 6.28 12.19
C HIS A 117 -11.61 5.32 11.08
N PHE A 118 -10.54 5.66 10.36
CA PHE A 118 -9.98 4.82 9.31
C PHE A 118 -8.62 4.29 9.77
N THR A 119 -8.46 2.97 9.70
CA THR A 119 -7.19 2.30 9.99
C THR A 119 -6.72 1.59 8.74
N GLY A 120 -5.62 2.07 8.13
CA GLY A 120 -4.98 1.43 7.00
C GLY A 120 -3.90 0.46 7.48
N ILE A 121 -3.90 -0.76 6.95
CA ILE A 121 -2.96 -1.82 7.33
C ILE A 121 -2.22 -2.29 6.08
N ILE A 122 -0.89 -2.15 6.10
CA ILE A 122 0.02 -2.56 5.04
C ILE A 122 0.92 -3.66 5.61
N SER A 123 0.82 -4.86 5.06
CA SER A 123 1.62 -6.01 5.48
C SER A 123 2.55 -6.43 4.36
N LEU A 124 3.84 -6.48 4.65
CA LEU A 124 4.87 -6.98 3.77
C LEU A 124 5.10 -8.45 4.08
N THR A 125 4.90 -9.28 3.06
CA THR A 125 5.10 -10.72 3.09
C THR A 125 6.31 -11.09 2.24
N GLU A 126 6.71 -12.36 2.21
CA GLU A 126 7.78 -12.83 1.31
C GLU A 126 7.42 -12.73 -0.18
N ASN A 127 6.12 -12.69 -0.50
CA ASN A 127 5.61 -12.72 -1.87
C ASN A 127 5.16 -11.35 -2.40
N GLY A 128 5.09 -10.34 -1.54
CA GLY A 128 4.62 -9.01 -1.93
C GLY A 128 3.97 -8.26 -0.77
N ILE A 129 3.14 -7.29 -1.13
CA ILE A 129 2.46 -6.39 -0.18
C ILE A 129 0.97 -6.69 -0.18
N ASN A 130 0.40 -6.77 1.01
CA ASN A 130 -1.04 -6.87 1.23
C ASN A 130 -1.54 -5.56 1.85
N PHE A 131 -2.65 -5.06 1.31
CA PHE A 131 -3.37 -3.92 1.87
C PHE A 131 -4.69 -4.41 2.45
N SER A 132 -4.99 -3.95 3.66
CA SER A 132 -6.27 -4.16 4.33
C SER A 132 -6.63 -2.91 5.12
N ALA A 133 -7.87 -2.79 5.57
CA ALA A 133 -8.29 -1.65 6.38
C ALA A 133 -9.41 -2.04 7.35
N GLU A 134 -9.53 -1.25 8.42
CA GLU A 134 -10.63 -1.30 9.38
C GLU A 134 -11.27 0.08 9.49
N ILE A 135 -12.58 0.10 9.68
CA ILE A 135 -13.37 1.33 9.68
C ILE A 135 -14.39 1.27 10.80
N ILE A 136 -14.42 2.33 11.58
CA ILE A 136 -15.47 2.58 12.57
C ILE A 136 -16.18 3.85 12.13
N ASN A 137 -17.47 3.73 11.81
CA ASN A 137 -18.31 4.87 11.43
C ASN A 137 -19.36 5.10 12.52
N ASN A 138 -19.17 6.15 13.30
CA ASN A 138 -20.11 6.61 14.33
C ASN A 138 -20.86 7.87 13.88
N SER A 139 -20.70 8.30 12.63
CA SER A 139 -21.42 9.45 12.07
C SER A 139 -22.83 9.07 11.63
N ASP A 140 -23.68 10.08 11.45
CA ASP A 140 -25.04 9.90 10.91
C ASP A 140 -25.07 9.61 9.39
N TYR A 141 -23.90 9.53 8.74
CA TYR A 141 -23.79 9.39 7.30
C TYR A 141 -23.35 7.98 6.88
N THR A 142 -23.91 7.51 5.77
CA THR A 142 -23.49 6.24 5.16
C THR A 142 -22.22 6.43 4.34
N ILE A 143 -21.31 5.45 4.42
CA ILE A 143 -20.16 5.37 3.52
C ILE A 143 -20.52 4.43 2.36
N ASP A 144 -20.66 4.98 1.16
CA ASP A 144 -21.12 4.24 -0.03
C ASP A 144 -19.96 3.50 -0.73
N ALA A 145 -18.75 4.08 -0.70
CA ALA A 145 -17.59 3.51 -1.37
C ALA A 145 -16.29 3.95 -0.71
N ILE A 146 -15.27 3.09 -0.81
CA ILE A 146 -13.95 3.32 -0.24
C ILE A 146 -12.89 2.84 -1.21
N HIS A 147 -11.94 3.73 -1.48
CA HIS A 147 -10.77 3.44 -2.30
C HIS A 147 -9.56 3.34 -1.36
N TRP A 148 -9.06 2.12 -1.17
CA TRP A 148 -7.88 1.82 -0.38
C TRP A 148 -7.20 0.54 -0.91
N PRO A 149 -5.87 0.55 -1.14
CA PRO A 149 -5.05 1.75 -1.25
C PRO A 149 -5.51 2.59 -2.45
N TYR A 150 -5.23 3.89 -2.42
CA TYR A 150 -5.48 4.74 -3.58
C TYR A 150 -4.23 4.79 -4.48
N PHE A 151 -4.39 4.33 -5.72
CA PHE A 151 -3.38 4.48 -6.78
C PHE A 151 -3.86 5.56 -7.76
N ASP A 152 -3.01 6.55 -8.04
CA ASP A 152 -3.38 7.65 -8.94
C ASP A 152 -2.72 7.50 -10.33
N ASP A 153 -1.45 7.05 -10.38
CA ASP A 153 -0.73 6.88 -11.65
C ASP A 153 0.04 5.55 -11.69
N PHE A 154 -0.47 4.61 -12.47
CA PHE A 154 0.30 3.40 -12.80
C PHE A 154 1.24 3.68 -13.95
N THR A 155 2.54 3.48 -13.73
CA THR A 155 3.47 3.48 -14.85
C THR A 155 3.33 2.18 -15.65
N VAL A 156 3.55 2.25 -16.95
CA VAL A 156 3.68 1.05 -17.79
C VAL A 156 5.10 0.49 -17.62
N PRO A 157 5.29 -0.85 -17.48
CA PRO A 157 6.61 -1.46 -17.47
C PRO A 157 7.44 -1.02 -18.69
N ASP A 158 8.74 -0.73 -18.51
CA ASP A 158 9.61 -0.30 -19.59
C ASP A 158 9.61 -1.34 -20.73
N LYS A 159 9.68 -0.90 -22.00
CA LYS A 159 9.46 -1.78 -23.17
C LYS A 159 10.42 -2.97 -23.26
N ARG A 160 11.57 -2.91 -22.57
CA ARG A 160 12.52 -4.04 -22.45
C ARG A 160 11.92 -5.23 -21.68
N GLU A 161 11.01 -4.96 -20.74
CA GLU A 161 10.30 -5.96 -19.93
C GLU A 161 9.18 -6.68 -20.69
N GLN A 162 8.61 -6.05 -21.73
CA GLN A 162 7.58 -6.70 -22.58
C GLN A 162 8.16 -7.87 -23.41
N SER A 163 9.49 -7.95 -23.55
CA SER A 163 10.13 -9.05 -24.28
C SER A 163 10.11 -10.39 -23.54
N HIS A 164 9.94 -10.37 -22.20
CA HIS A 164 9.75 -11.56 -21.37
C HIS A 164 8.28 -12.00 -21.30
N LEU A 165 7.36 -11.06 -21.52
CA LEU A 165 5.94 -11.32 -21.75
C LEU A 165 5.70 -11.70 -23.23
N LYS A 166 6.30 -12.81 -23.69
CA LYS A 166 5.93 -13.36 -24.99
C LYS A 166 4.48 -13.80 -24.93
N ALA A 167 3.60 -13.00 -25.53
CA ALA A 167 2.24 -13.39 -25.85
C ALA A 167 2.28 -14.76 -26.54
N SER A 168 1.54 -15.73 -26.01
CA SER A 168 1.25 -16.95 -26.76
C SER A 168 0.65 -16.53 -28.10
N PRO A 169 1.18 -17.00 -29.24
CA PRO A 169 0.62 -16.67 -30.53
C PRO A 169 -0.84 -17.11 -30.55
N LYS A 170 -1.75 -16.17 -30.85
CA LYS A 170 -3.13 -16.50 -31.19
C LYS A 170 -3.07 -17.37 -32.44
N ASN A 171 -3.39 -18.66 -32.29
CA ASN A 171 -3.66 -19.52 -33.43
C ASN A 171 -4.88 -18.95 -34.17
N SER A 172 -4.65 -18.30 -35.30
CA SER A 172 -5.70 -17.96 -36.26
C SER A 172 -6.14 -19.25 -36.94
N SER A 173 -7.23 -19.86 -36.47
CA SER A 173 -7.95 -20.85 -37.26
C SER A 173 -8.71 -20.12 -38.37
N THR A 174 -8.18 -20.20 -39.58
CA THR A 174 -8.92 -19.93 -40.82
C THR A 174 -10.04 -20.95 -40.94
N TYR A 175 -11.30 -20.48 -40.90
CA TYR A 175 -12.43 -21.26 -41.37
C TYR A 175 -12.38 -21.32 -42.90
N LYS A 176 -12.42 -22.55 -43.44
CA LYS A 176 -12.64 -22.84 -44.86
C LYS A 176 -14.11 -22.65 -45.22
#